data_AF-A0A9X1PTE9-F1
#
_entry.id   AF-A0A9X1PTE9-F1
#
_cell.length_a   1.000
_cell.length_b   1.000
_cell.length_c   1.000
_cell.angle_alpha   90.00
_cell.angle_beta   90.00
_cell.angle_gamma   90.00
#
_symmetry.space_group_name_H-M   'P 1'
#
loop_
_entity.id
_entity.type
_entity.pdbx_description
1 polymer ?
#
loop_
_entity_poly.entity_id
_entity_poly.type
_entity_poly.pdbx_seq_one_letter_code
_entity_poly.pdbx_strand_id
1 'polypeptide(L)'
;MAKKSSLKENYQKLLEWYQYRAEENAGSLEKLLVLLAALDRKVDGPADYEKDIDDLESLKFIYETGIRKFESQVDKYQELLQAGEG
;
A
#
# COMPACT_ATOMS: atom_id res chain seq x y z
N MET A 1 0.32 -29.34 20.25
CA MET A 1 -0.71 -29.26 19.20
C MET A 1 -1.44 -27.90 19.18
N ALA A 2 -2.02 -27.40 20.29
CA ALA A 2 -2.82 -26.16 20.29
C ALA A 2 -2.08 -24.87 19.88
N LYS A 3 -0.83 -24.65 20.31
CA LYS A 3 -0.06 -23.41 20.00
C LYS A 3 0.29 -23.23 18.51
N LYS A 4 0.43 -24.31 17.74
CA LYS A 4 0.75 -24.23 16.30
C LYS A 4 -0.49 -23.80 15.48
N SER A 5 -1.68 -24.27 15.86
CA SER A 5 -2.96 -23.83 15.25
C SER A 5 -3.16 -22.33 15.40
N SER A 6 -3.00 -21.81 16.63
CA SER A 6 -3.16 -20.38 16.89
C SER A 6 -2.14 -19.50 16.15
N LEU A 7 -0.92 -20.01 15.92
CA LEU A 7 0.10 -19.26 15.20
C LEU A 7 -0.20 -19.20 13.69
N LYS A 8 -0.62 -20.32 13.09
CA LYS A 8 -1.05 -20.35 11.68
C LYS A 8 -2.25 -19.43 11.45
N GLU A 9 -3.26 -19.47 12.33
CA GLU A 9 -4.41 -18.57 12.29
C GLU A 9 -4.01 -17.09 12.39
N ASN A 10 -3.04 -16.76 13.25
CA ASN A 10 -2.54 -15.39 13.37
C ASN A 10 -1.78 -14.93 12.11
N TYR A 11 -0.98 -15.81 11.50
CA TYR A 11 -0.32 -15.51 10.23
C TYR A 11 -1.32 -15.29 9.10
N GLN A 12 -2.40 -16.08 9.05
CA GLN A 12 -3.48 -15.89 8.09
C GLN A 12 -4.14 -14.51 8.24
N LYS A 13 -4.47 -14.10 9.47
CA LYS A 13 -5.04 -12.76 9.73
C LYS A 13 -4.10 -11.63 9.32
N LEU A 14 -2.79 -11.79 9.56
CA LEU A 14 -1.78 -10.81 9.16
C LEU A 14 -1.66 -10.74 7.64
N LEU A 15 -1.64 -11.88 6.96
CA LEU A 15 -1.64 -11.97 5.51
C LEU A 15 -2.85 -11.22 4.92
N GLU A 16 -4.06 -11.52 5.39
CA GLU A 16 -5.30 -10.89 4.94
C GLU A 16 -5.26 -9.37 5.16
N TRP A 17 -4.77 -8.92 6.32
CA TRP A 17 -4.61 -7.49 6.60
C TRP A 17 -3.64 -6.81 5.63
N TYR A 18 -2.48 -7.40 5.37
CA TYR A 18 -1.49 -6.83 4.45
C TYR A 18 -1.98 -6.82 3.00
N GLN A 19 -2.70 -7.84 2.57
CA GLN A 19 -3.36 -7.88 1.26
C GLN A 19 -4.38 -6.74 1.12
N TYR A 20 -5.27 -6.59 2.08
CA TYR A 20 -6.24 -5.49 2.13
C TYR A 20 -5.56 -4.13 2.06
N ARG A 21 -4.50 -3.92 2.84
CA ARG A 21 -3.77 -2.63 2.85
C ARG A 21 -3.03 -2.35 1.54
N ALA A 22 -2.49 -3.37 0.88
CA ALA A 22 -1.88 -3.22 -0.44
C ALA A 22 -2.95 -2.80 -1.48
N GLU A 23 -4.11 -3.46 -1.49
CA GLU A 23 -5.21 -3.16 -2.41
C GLU A 23 -5.80 -1.76 -2.20
N GLU A 24 -6.11 -1.38 -0.96
CA GLU A 24 -6.64 -0.05 -0.64
C GLU A 24 -5.67 1.08 -1.03
N ASN A 25 -4.37 0.87 -0.80
CA ASN A 25 -3.35 1.83 -1.20
C ASN A 25 -3.21 1.88 -2.73
N ALA A 26 -3.28 0.74 -3.43
CA ALA A 26 -3.23 0.69 -4.88
C ALA A 26 -4.42 1.42 -5.52
N GLY A 27 -5.64 1.21 -5.02
CA GLY A 27 -6.82 1.93 -5.48
C GLY A 27 -6.78 3.43 -5.17
N SER A 28 -6.17 3.82 -4.04
CA SER A 28 -5.94 5.24 -3.73
C SER A 28 -4.90 5.88 -4.66
N LEU A 29 -3.82 5.16 -4.95
CA LEU A 29 -2.78 5.58 -5.89
C LEU A 29 -3.34 5.74 -7.30
N GLU A 30 -4.17 4.82 -7.79
CA GLU A 30 -4.80 4.92 -9.10
C GLU A 30 -5.62 6.21 -9.25
N LYS A 31 -6.46 6.53 -8.26
CA LYS A 31 -7.24 7.78 -8.23
C LYS A 31 -6.34 9.01 -8.23
N LEU A 32 -5.26 8.97 -7.45
CA LEU A 32 -4.29 10.06 -7.38
C LEU A 32 -3.56 10.27 -8.72
N LEU A 33 -3.18 9.18 -9.41
CA LEU A 33 -2.55 9.26 -10.72
C LEU A 33 -3.48 9.88 -11.77
N VAL A 34 -4.78 9.53 -11.74
CA VAL A 34 -5.79 10.15 -12.62
C VAL A 34 -5.90 11.66 -12.34
N LEU A 35 -5.97 12.06 -11.07
CA LEU A 35 -6.00 13.47 -10.69
C LEU A 35 -4.74 14.21 -11.17
N LEU A 36 -3.55 13.69 -10.83
CA LEU A 36 -2.26 14.29 -11.16
C LEU A 36 -2.02 14.43 -12.67
N ALA A 37 -2.64 13.58 -13.49
CA ALA A 37 -2.59 13.66 -14.95
C ALA A 37 -3.57 14.70 -15.53
N ALA A 38 -4.66 15.00 -14.82
CA ALA A 38 -5.66 15.98 -15.23
C ALA A 38 -5.32 17.42 -14.81
N LEU A 39 -4.46 17.61 -13.81
CA LEU A 39 -4.03 18.93 -13.35
C LEU A 39 -3.08 19.60 -14.36
N ASP A 40 -3.34 20.87 -14.70
CA ASP A 40 -2.46 21.67 -15.54
C ASP A 40 -1.31 22.26 -14.71
N ARG A 41 -0.16 21.63 -14.83
CA ARG A 41 1.07 21.97 -14.09
C ARG A 41 1.82 23.19 -14.65
N LYS A 42 1.31 23.79 -15.73
CA LYS A 42 1.96 24.93 -16.41
C LYS A 42 1.23 26.25 -16.17
N VAL A 43 0.15 26.22 -15.41
CA VAL A 43 -0.53 27.44 -14.99
C VAL A 43 0.33 28.13 -13.93
N ASP A 44 0.60 29.42 -14.13
CA ASP A 44 1.07 30.31 -13.05
C ASP A 44 -0.05 30.41 -12.02
N GLY A 45 -0.05 29.49 -11.06
CA GLY A 45 -1.01 29.41 -9.97
C GLY A 45 -0.59 30.26 -8.78
N PRO A 46 -1.51 30.51 -7.83
CA PRO A 46 -1.10 31.00 -6.52
C PRO A 46 -0.15 30.00 -5.85
N ALA A 47 0.72 30.45 -4.96
CA ALA A 47 1.70 29.60 -4.27
C ALA A 47 1.07 28.39 -3.56
N ASP A 48 -0.17 28.52 -3.08
CA ASP A 48 -0.92 27.42 -2.46
C ASP A 48 -1.21 26.29 -3.45
N TYR A 49 -1.46 26.59 -4.73
CA TYR A 49 -1.71 25.60 -5.76
C TYR A 49 -0.46 24.78 -6.10
N GLU A 50 0.70 25.44 -6.22
CA GLU A 50 1.98 24.75 -6.44
C GLU A 50 2.31 23.82 -5.27
N LYS A 51 2.12 24.32 -4.05
CA LYS A 51 2.31 23.53 -2.84
C LYS A 51 1.36 22.33 -2.77
N ASP A 52 0.10 22.49 -3.12
CA ASP A 52 -0.86 21.38 -3.16
C ASP A 52 -0.44 20.29 -4.17
N ILE A 53 0.11 20.68 -5.32
CA ILE A 53 0.67 19.72 -6.30
C ILE A 53 1.85 18.96 -5.71
N ASP A 54 2.78 19.65 -5.04
CA ASP A 54 3.95 19.03 -4.39
C ASP A 54 3.54 18.06 -3.26
N ASP A 55 2.53 18.43 -2.47
CA ASP A 55 1.96 17.59 -1.41
C ASP A 55 1.32 16.32 -2.02
N LEU A 56 0.65 16.43 -3.17
CA LEU A 56 0.08 15.28 -3.90
C LEU A 56 1.15 14.37 -4.52
N GLU A 57 2.24 14.90 -5.08
CA GLU A 57 3.36 14.10 -5.57
C GLU A 57 4.09 13.38 -4.42
N SER A 58 4.20 14.03 -3.26
CA SER A 58 4.72 13.40 -2.05
C SER A 58 3.82 12.24 -1.59
N LEU A 59 2.49 12.44 -1.62
CA LEU A 59 1.52 11.40 -1.30
C LEU A 59 1.61 10.20 -2.26
N LYS A 60 1.83 10.45 -3.55
CA LYS A 60 2.05 9.39 -4.55
C LYS A 60 3.24 8.51 -4.17
N PHE A 61 4.38 9.12 -3.82
CA PHE A 61 5.56 8.38 -3.38
C PHE A 61 5.29 7.56 -2.10
N ILE A 62 4.52 8.12 -1.16
CA ILE A 62 4.11 7.41 0.06
C ILE A 62 3.26 6.18 -0.29
N TYR A 63 2.32 6.28 -1.22
CA TYR A 63 1.54 5.13 -1.66
C TYR A 63 2.41 4.08 -2.35
N GLU A 64 3.23 4.46 -3.33
CA GLU A 64 4.11 3.53 -4.05
C GLU A 64 5.05 2.76 -3.10
N THR A 65 5.65 3.46 -2.14
CA THR A 65 6.52 2.82 -1.14
C THR A 65 5.74 1.99 -0.13
N GLY A 66 4.54 2.43 0.26
CA GLY A 66 3.65 1.71 1.16
C GLY A 66 3.15 0.40 0.56
N ILE A 67 2.75 0.40 -0.71
CA ILE A 67 2.31 -0.80 -1.45
C ILE A 67 3.42 -1.84 -1.46
N ARG A 68 4.63 -1.48 -1.91
CA ARG A 68 5.78 -2.42 -1.93
C ARG A 68 6.10 -3.00 -0.55
N LYS A 69 5.95 -2.20 0.51
CA LYS A 69 6.13 -2.69 1.89
C LYS A 69 5.07 -3.70 2.29
N PHE A 70 3.81 -3.46 1.93
CA PHE A 70 2.73 -4.40 2.20
C PHE A 70 2.87 -5.68 1.39
N GLU A 71 3.19 -5.59 0.09
CA GLU A 71 3.50 -6.74 -0.77
C GLU A 71 4.63 -7.60 -0.18
N SER A 72 5.73 -6.98 0.27
CA SER A 72 6.80 -7.71 0.95
C SER A 72 6.35 -8.40 2.24
N GLN A 73 5.39 -7.85 2.99
CA GLN A 73 4.81 -8.55 4.14
C GLN A 73 3.89 -9.70 3.68
N VAL A 74 3.12 -9.52 2.60
CA VAL A 74 2.31 -10.59 2.00
C VAL A 74 3.19 -11.79 1.67
N ASP A 75 4.29 -11.57 0.95
CA ASP A 75 5.24 -12.62 0.58
C ASP A 75 5.76 -13.36 1.82
N LYS A 76 6.21 -12.60 2.83
CA LYS A 76 6.72 -13.16 4.09
C LYS A 76 5.68 -14.05 4.79
N TYR A 77 4.43 -13.61 4.91
CA TYR A 77 3.41 -14.39 5.63
C TYR A 77 2.91 -15.58 4.80
N GLN A 78 2.91 -15.49 3.47
CA GLN A 78 2.68 -16.64 2.59
C GLN A 78 3.75 -17.72 2.79
N GLU A 79 5.04 -17.34 2.80
CA GLU A 79 6.15 -18.27 3.06
C GLU A 79 6.03 -18.95 4.44
N LEU A 80 5.72 -18.19 5.49
CA LEU A 80 5.55 -18.73 6.85
C LEU A 80 4.37 -19.71 6.95
N LEU A 81 3.30 -19.46 6.21
CA LEU A 81 2.14 -20.37 6.16
C LEU A 81 2.47 -21.67 5.43
N GLN A 82 3.22 -21.60 4.32
CA GLN A 82 3.67 -22.77 3.55
C GLN A 82 4.71 -23.60 4.30
N ALA A 83 5.68 -22.95 4.96
CA ALA A 83 6.71 -23.62 5.76
C ALA A 83 6.15 -24.35 6.99
N GLY A 84 4.95 -23.99 7.45
CA GLY A 84 4.25 -24.66 8.54
C GLY A 84 3.49 -25.93 8.15
N GLU A 85 3.47 -26.30 6.86
CA GLU A 85 2.79 -27.50 6.33
C GLU A 85 3.70 -28.72 6.18
N GLY A 86 5.00 -28.58 6.52
CA GLY A 86 6.01 -29.65 6.52
C GLY A 86 6.26 -30.30 7.89
#